data_AF-A0A915XK07-F1
#
_entry.id   AF-A0A915XK07-F1
#
_cell.length_a   1.000
_cell.length_b   1.000
_cell.length_c   1.000
_cell.angle_alpha   90.00
_cell.angle_beta   90.00
_cell.angle_gamma   90.00
#
_symmetry.space_group_name_H-M   'P 1'
#
loop_
_entity.id
_entity.type
_entity.pdbx_description
1 polymer ?
#
loop_
_entity_poly.entity_id
_entity_poly.type
_entity_poly.pdbx_seq_one_letter_code
_entity_poly.pdbx_strand_id
1 'polypeptide(L)'
;MQWWAVALMSILVFAGSSQFICVSMLVSGAAAWSIVLTTLAVNLRHALMSSALAIYLKRISRWFLTFFAYGITDESFALNMARFRSGDWDKWRALVVNQLANAAWIISTVTGTLIGQFIPKGAFGIDYALPGMFICLLVFQLQNRIFILTGILAALISIVWYLFIPGDSYIIGASVSAATLGFFIKQQARRRQ
;
A
#
# COMPACT_ATOMS: atom_id res chain seq x y z
N MET A 1 -11.42 -17.18 -10.34
CA MET A 1 -11.91 -16.68 -9.03
C MET A 1 -13.32 -16.14 -9.25
N GLN A 2 -14.33 -16.55 -8.48
CA GLN A 2 -15.71 -16.10 -8.71
C GLN A 2 -15.87 -14.60 -8.38
N TRP A 3 -16.70 -13.91 -9.17
CA TRP A 3 -16.93 -12.45 -9.12
C TRP A 3 -17.37 -11.93 -7.73
N TRP A 4 -18.14 -12.73 -6.98
CA TRP A 4 -18.58 -12.39 -5.63
C TRP A 4 -17.43 -12.38 -4.62
N ALA A 5 -16.38 -13.21 -4.80
CA ALA A 5 -15.22 -13.23 -3.93
C ALA A 5 -14.35 -11.97 -4.12
N VAL A 6 -14.27 -11.46 -5.35
CA VAL A 6 -13.58 -10.19 -5.68
C VAL A 6 -14.33 -8.99 -5.09
N ALA A 7 -15.67 -9.01 -5.15
CA ALA A 7 -16.51 -7.99 -4.53
C ALA A 7 -16.38 -7.99 -2.99
N LEU A 8 -16.42 -9.16 -2.35
CA LEU A 8 -16.23 -9.28 -0.90
C LEU A 8 -14.82 -8.85 -0.46
N MET A 9 -13.77 -9.21 -1.18
CA MET A 9 -12.40 -8.71 -0.94
C MET A 9 -12.34 -7.17 -1.11
N SER A 10 -13.00 -6.63 -2.12
CA SER A 10 -13.04 -5.17 -2.37
C SER A 10 -13.78 -4.38 -1.30
N ILE A 11 -14.80 -4.97 -0.69
CA ILE A 11 -15.58 -4.34 0.37
C ILE A 11 -14.93 -4.54 1.75
N LEU A 12 -14.42 -5.73 2.05
CA LEU A 12 -13.90 -6.07 3.38
C LEU A 12 -12.42 -5.70 3.56
N VAL A 13 -11.63 -5.80 2.49
CA VAL A 13 -10.19 -5.52 2.49
C VAL A 13 -9.95 -4.38 1.52
N PHE A 14 -10.29 -3.16 1.94
CA PHE A 14 -10.06 -1.96 1.16
C PHE A 14 -8.57 -1.58 1.16
N ALA A 15 -7.74 -2.43 0.56
CA ALA A 15 -6.32 -2.24 0.38
C ALA A 15 -5.88 -3.03 -0.86
N GLY A 16 -5.94 -2.38 -2.03
CA GLY A 16 -5.65 -3.01 -3.33
C GLY A 16 -4.33 -3.78 -3.33
N SER A 17 -3.26 -3.19 -2.78
CA SER A 17 -1.97 -3.86 -2.59
C SER A 17 -2.05 -5.22 -1.89
N SER A 18 -2.85 -5.33 -0.84
CA SER A 18 -3.01 -6.56 -0.07
C SER A 18 -3.89 -7.60 -0.77
N GLN A 19 -4.86 -7.15 -1.59
CA GLN A 19 -5.64 -8.05 -2.44
C GLN A 19 -4.75 -8.74 -3.48
N PHE A 20 -3.85 -8.00 -4.12
CA PHE A 20 -2.93 -8.58 -5.12
C PHE A 20 -1.88 -9.50 -4.50
N ILE A 21 -1.33 -9.14 -3.34
CA ILE A 21 -0.42 -10.02 -2.59
C ILE A 21 -1.16 -11.30 -2.20
N CYS A 22 -2.37 -11.19 -1.65
CA CYS A 22 -3.19 -12.34 -1.28
C CYS A 22 -3.46 -13.25 -2.48
N VAL A 23 -3.89 -12.69 -3.62
CA VAL A 23 -4.12 -13.46 -4.85
C VAL A 23 -2.84 -14.14 -5.34
N SER A 24 -1.71 -13.43 -5.35
CA SER A 24 -0.42 -13.98 -5.80
C SER A 24 0.02 -15.14 -4.91
N MET A 25 -0.12 -15.00 -3.59
CA MET A 25 0.23 -16.03 -2.62
C MET A 25 -0.75 -17.22 -2.64
N LEU A 26 -2.03 -16.98 -2.90
CA LEU A 26 -3.01 -18.05 -3.10
C LEU A 26 -2.67 -18.88 -4.35
N VAL A 27 -2.25 -18.22 -5.43
CA VAL A 27 -1.84 -18.88 -6.68
C VAL A 27 -0.52 -19.64 -6.52
N SER A 28 0.42 -19.14 -5.70
CA SER A 28 1.69 -19.84 -5.39
C SER A 28 1.54 -21.01 -4.42
N GLY A 29 0.33 -21.23 -3.86
CA GLY A 29 0.06 -22.29 -2.90
C GLY A 29 0.59 -21.99 -1.49
N ALA A 30 0.80 -20.73 -1.14
CA ALA A 30 1.29 -20.34 0.17
C ALA A 30 0.31 -20.72 1.29
N ALA A 31 0.87 -21.05 2.47
CA ALA A 31 0.06 -21.35 3.64
C ALA A 31 -0.77 -20.13 4.08
N ALA A 32 -2.03 -20.36 4.49
CA ALA A 32 -2.95 -19.30 4.89
C ALA A 32 -2.37 -18.35 5.97
N TRP A 33 -1.57 -18.88 6.89
CA TRP A 33 -0.89 -18.08 7.91
C TRP A 33 0.13 -17.10 7.34
N SER A 34 0.89 -17.50 6.31
CA SER A 34 1.84 -16.63 5.62
C SER A 34 1.13 -15.48 4.89
N ILE A 35 -0.03 -15.77 4.29
CA ILE A 35 -0.88 -14.76 3.64
C ILE A 35 -1.37 -13.74 4.67
N VAL A 36 -1.91 -14.20 5.81
CA VAL A 36 -2.39 -13.33 6.88
C VAL A 36 -1.27 -12.45 7.42
N LEU A 37 -0.11 -13.04 7.75
CA LEU A 37 1.04 -12.30 8.27
C LEU A 37 1.56 -11.28 7.27
N THR A 38 1.71 -11.64 6.00
CA THR A 38 2.19 -10.72 4.96
C THR A 38 1.20 -9.59 4.73
N THR A 39 -0.10 -9.91 4.63
CA THR A 39 -1.19 -8.94 4.48
C THR A 39 -1.21 -7.97 5.66
N LEU A 40 -1.05 -8.46 6.89
CA LEU A 40 -1.02 -7.63 8.09
C LEU A 40 0.25 -6.77 8.16
N ALA A 41 1.41 -7.36 7.87
CA ALA A 41 2.71 -6.66 7.83
C ALA A 41 2.70 -5.50 6.82
N VAL A 42 2.14 -5.73 5.62
CA VAL A 42 2.03 -4.69 4.60
C VAL A 42 1.00 -3.64 4.99
N ASN A 43 -0.14 -4.03 5.60
CA ASN A 43 -1.19 -3.09 5.97
C ASN A 43 -0.89 -2.24 7.21
N LEU A 44 0.11 -2.58 8.02
CA LEU A 44 0.59 -1.74 9.14
C LEU A 44 0.89 -0.30 8.73
N ARG A 45 1.25 -0.05 7.47
CA ARG A 45 1.43 1.30 6.93
C ARG A 45 0.17 2.16 7.01
N HIS A 46 -1.03 1.58 6.88
CA HIS A 46 -2.30 2.31 7.03
C HIS A 46 -2.49 2.80 8.46
N ALA A 47 -2.02 2.07 9.47
CA ALA A 47 -2.03 2.53 10.85
C ALA A 47 -1.08 3.72 11.06
N LEU A 48 0.11 3.68 10.46
CA LEU A 48 1.07 4.80 10.50
C LEU A 48 0.57 6.03 9.74
N MET A 49 -0.05 5.84 8.57
CA MET A 49 -0.66 6.93 7.79
C MET A 49 -1.83 7.57 8.54
N SER A 50 -2.69 6.74 9.15
CA SER A 50 -3.81 7.20 9.97
C SER A 50 -3.33 8.01 11.18
N SER A 51 -2.28 7.56 11.87
CA SER A 51 -1.74 8.27 13.03
C SER A 51 -1.10 9.61 12.63
N ALA A 52 -0.43 9.67 11.48
CA ALA A 52 0.14 10.91 10.97
C ALA A 52 -0.95 11.94 10.59
N LEU A 53 -2.07 11.50 9.99
CA LEU A 53 -3.20 12.38 9.68
C LEU A 53 -4.02 12.78 10.92
N ALA A 54 -4.06 11.93 11.95
CA ALA A 54 -4.80 12.20 13.18
C ALA A 54 -4.35 13.50 13.89
N ILE A 55 -3.11 13.94 13.66
CA ILE A 55 -2.57 15.19 14.22
C ILE A 55 -3.33 16.42 13.70
N TYR A 56 -3.83 16.37 12.46
CA TYR A 56 -4.58 17.44 11.81
C TYR A 56 -6.09 17.34 12.06
N LEU A 57 -6.57 16.17 12.48
CA LEU A 57 -7.98 15.84 12.70
C LEU A 57 -8.37 15.84 14.19
N LYS A 58 -7.80 16.77 14.97
CA LYS A 58 -8.05 16.87 16.42
C LYS A 58 -9.50 17.25 16.71
N ARG A 59 -10.07 16.67 17.77
CA ARG A 59 -11.45 16.92 18.28
C ARG A 59 -12.59 16.53 17.33
N ILE A 60 -12.39 15.52 16.50
CA ILE A 60 -13.43 14.96 15.63
C ILE A 60 -14.07 13.71 16.27
N SER A 61 -15.33 13.42 15.93
CA SER A 61 -16.05 12.25 16.42
C SER A 61 -15.34 10.94 16.01
N ARG A 62 -15.35 9.95 16.91
CA ARG A 62 -14.74 8.63 16.65
C ARG A 62 -15.32 7.97 15.40
N TRP A 63 -16.63 8.13 15.17
CA TRP A 63 -17.31 7.63 13.97
C TRP A 63 -16.76 8.19 12.67
N PHE A 64 -16.51 9.51 12.61
CA PHE A 64 -15.91 10.12 11.43
C PHE A 64 -14.47 9.63 11.22
N LEU A 65 -13.69 9.50 12.29
CA LEU A 65 -12.32 9.00 12.20
C LEU A 65 -12.28 7.54 11.68
N THR A 66 -13.22 6.69 12.10
CA THR A 66 -13.32 5.31 11.59
C THR A 66 -13.62 5.29 10.09
N PHE A 67 -14.61 6.07 9.64
CA PHE A 67 -14.94 6.18 8.20
C PHE A 67 -13.79 6.78 7.39
N PHE A 68 -13.14 7.81 7.94
CA PHE A 68 -12.00 8.45 7.30
C PHE A 68 -10.83 7.48 7.15
N ALA A 69 -10.48 6.74 8.21
CA ALA A 69 -9.39 5.77 8.24
C ALA A 69 -9.61 4.60 7.27
N TYR A 70 -10.86 4.16 7.11
CA TYR A 70 -11.23 3.10 6.17
C TYR A 70 -10.92 3.48 4.71
N GLY A 71 -11.05 4.75 4.33
CA GLY A 71 -10.77 5.23 2.97
C GLY A 71 -9.35 5.76 2.75
N ILE A 72 -8.41 5.52 3.67
CA ILE A 72 -7.02 5.95 3.49
C ILE A 72 -6.29 5.00 2.54
N THR A 73 -5.85 5.55 1.41
CA THR A 73 -4.95 4.92 0.44
C THR A 73 -3.63 5.68 0.39
N ASP A 74 -2.62 5.12 -0.28
CA ASP A 74 -1.32 5.80 -0.44
C ASP A 74 -1.49 7.17 -1.15
N GLU A 75 -2.31 7.21 -2.20
CA GLU A 75 -2.64 8.40 -2.98
C GLU A 75 -3.42 9.43 -2.15
N SER A 76 -4.49 8.98 -1.48
CA SER A 76 -5.32 9.88 -0.67
C SER A 76 -4.58 10.38 0.56
N PHE A 77 -3.68 9.59 1.14
CA PHE A 77 -2.77 10.01 2.20
C PHE A 77 -1.80 11.09 1.71
N ALA A 78 -1.11 10.86 0.59
CA ALA A 78 -0.13 11.82 0.05
C ALA A 78 -0.78 13.17 -0.25
N LEU A 79 -1.94 13.15 -0.92
CA LEU A 79 -2.69 14.36 -1.26
C LEU A 79 -3.21 15.08 -0.01
N ASN A 80 -3.87 14.35 0.91
CA ASN A 80 -4.41 14.95 2.13
C ASN A 80 -3.30 15.51 3.02
N MET A 81 -2.18 14.79 3.19
CA MET A 81 -1.05 15.25 3.99
C MET A 81 -0.42 16.53 3.41
N ALA A 82 -0.22 16.60 2.09
CA ALA A 82 0.30 17.79 1.43
C ALA A 82 -0.64 19.00 1.62
N ARG A 83 -1.95 18.78 1.47
CA ARG A 83 -2.96 19.83 1.63
C ARG A 83 -3.14 20.28 3.07
N PHE A 84 -3.16 19.36 4.05
CA PHE A 84 -3.21 19.71 5.47
C PHE A 84 -2.01 20.55 5.90
N ARG A 85 -0.82 20.30 5.34
CA ARG A 85 0.38 21.12 5.59
C ARG A 85 0.28 22.53 4.99
N SER A 86 -0.43 22.70 3.88
CA SER A 86 -0.64 24.02 3.26
C SER A 86 -1.67 24.90 3.98
N GLY A 87 -2.45 24.35 4.93
CA GLY A 87 -3.46 25.08 5.70
C GLY A 87 -4.83 25.20 5.02
N ASP A 88 -4.92 25.06 3.70
CA ASP A 88 -6.16 25.22 2.92
C ASP A 88 -7.00 23.93 2.77
N TRP A 89 -7.05 23.09 3.82
CA TRP A 89 -7.71 21.78 3.72
C TRP A 89 -8.68 21.50 4.86
N ASP A 90 -9.93 21.23 4.48
CA ASP A 90 -11.01 20.88 5.39
C ASP A 90 -11.20 19.36 5.50
N LYS A 91 -11.63 18.91 6.68
CA LYS A 91 -11.88 17.48 6.97
C LYS A 91 -12.89 16.85 6.00
N TRP A 92 -13.89 17.60 5.56
CA TRP A 92 -14.90 17.09 4.64
C TRP A 92 -14.34 16.92 3.23
N ARG A 93 -13.49 17.85 2.77
CA ARG A 93 -12.78 17.72 1.49
C ARG A 93 -11.86 16.50 1.50
N ALA A 94 -11.15 16.28 2.61
CA ALA A 94 -10.30 15.12 2.79
C ALA A 94 -11.10 13.80 2.75
N LEU A 95 -12.28 13.77 3.38
CA LEU A 95 -13.17 12.62 3.34
C LEU A 95 -13.70 12.35 1.93
N VAL A 96 -14.09 13.39 1.19
CA VAL A 96 -14.56 13.27 -0.19
C VAL A 96 -13.48 12.65 -1.09
N VAL A 97 -12.22 13.07 -0.96
CA VAL A 97 -11.10 12.46 -1.71
C VAL A 97 -10.98 10.97 -1.41
N ASN A 98 -11.02 10.59 -0.13
CA ASN A 98 -10.95 9.19 0.29
C ASN A 98 -12.10 8.37 -0.32
N GLN A 99 -13.34 8.85 -0.19
CA GLN A 99 -14.51 8.10 -0.65
C GLN A 99 -14.63 8.06 -2.18
N LEU A 100 -14.23 9.12 -2.89
CA LEU A 100 -14.18 9.12 -4.35
C LEU A 100 -13.12 8.15 -4.87
N ALA A 101 -11.94 8.10 -4.24
CA ALA A 101 -10.93 7.10 -4.56
C ALA A 101 -11.47 5.68 -4.35
N ASN A 102 -12.21 5.44 -3.27
CA ASN A 102 -12.86 4.15 -3.01
C ASN A 102 -13.90 3.78 -4.07
N ALA A 103 -14.79 4.71 -4.40
CA ALA A 103 -15.81 4.48 -5.41
C ALA A 103 -15.18 4.22 -6.79
N ALA A 104 -14.19 5.02 -7.17
CA ALA A 104 -13.45 4.84 -8.43
C ALA A 104 -12.74 3.47 -8.47
N TRP A 105 -12.15 3.03 -7.36
CA TRP A 105 -11.53 1.71 -7.27
C TRP A 105 -12.55 0.60 -7.49
N ILE A 106 -13.68 0.61 -6.76
CA ILE A 106 -14.73 -0.42 -6.88
C ILE A 106 -15.28 -0.49 -8.30
N ILE A 107 -15.59 0.67 -8.90
CA ILE A 107 -16.09 0.73 -10.27
C ILE A 107 -15.05 0.15 -11.23
N SER A 108 -13.78 0.57 -11.10
CA SER A 108 -12.70 0.13 -11.97
C SER A 108 -12.41 -1.38 -11.83
N THR A 109 -12.44 -1.95 -10.63
CA THR A 109 -12.21 -3.38 -10.43
C THR A 109 -13.35 -4.24 -10.95
N VAL A 110 -14.60 -3.82 -10.74
CA VAL A 110 -15.78 -4.51 -11.29
C VAL A 110 -15.77 -4.44 -12.82
N THR A 111 -15.63 -3.25 -13.40
CA THR A 111 -15.57 -3.05 -14.85
C THR A 111 -14.37 -3.79 -15.45
N GLY A 112 -13.20 -3.72 -14.82
CA GLY A 112 -12.00 -4.44 -15.23
C GLY A 112 -12.17 -5.96 -15.21
N THR A 113 -12.88 -6.50 -14.23
CA THR A 113 -13.20 -7.94 -14.18
C THR A 113 -14.16 -8.35 -15.30
N LEU A 114 -15.18 -7.53 -15.56
CA LEU A 114 -16.20 -7.80 -16.59
C LEU A 114 -15.65 -7.68 -18.03
N ILE A 115 -14.71 -6.77 -18.26
CA ILE A 115 -14.09 -6.58 -19.58
C ILE A 115 -12.86 -7.49 -19.75
N GLY A 116 -12.11 -7.73 -18.66
CA GLY A 116 -10.88 -8.52 -18.68
C GLY A 116 -11.06 -9.96 -19.14
N GLN A 117 -12.25 -10.55 -18.94
CA GLN A 117 -12.59 -11.87 -19.47
C GLN A 117 -12.63 -11.95 -21.01
N PHE A 118 -12.74 -10.81 -21.71
CA PHE A 118 -12.73 -10.74 -23.17
C PHE A 118 -11.33 -10.43 -23.74
N ILE A 119 -10.36 -10.10 -22.89
CA ILE A 119 -9.00 -9.74 -23.30
C ILE A 119 -8.12 -11.00 -23.31
N PRO A 120 -7.42 -11.31 -24.42
CA PRO A 120 -6.48 -12.43 -24.47
C PRO A 120 -5.37 -12.28 -23.43
N LYS A 121 -4.94 -13.40 -22.83
CA LYS A 121 -3.82 -13.42 -21.87
C LYS A 121 -2.55 -12.87 -22.53
N GLY A 122 -1.87 -11.96 -21.84
CA GLY A 122 -0.64 -11.31 -22.34
C GLY A 122 -0.87 -10.14 -23.31
N ALA A 123 -2.13 -9.82 -23.67
CA ALA A 123 -2.42 -8.65 -24.48
C ALA A 123 -2.25 -7.35 -23.68
N PHE A 124 -1.79 -6.29 -24.34
CA PHE A 124 -1.68 -4.93 -23.81
C PHE A 124 -0.79 -4.72 -22.57
N GLY A 125 -0.01 -5.72 -22.14
CA GLY A 125 0.90 -5.58 -21.01
C GLY A 125 0.19 -5.32 -19.66
N ILE A 126 -1.07 -5.73 -19.53
CA ILE A 126 -1.87 -5.54 -18.31
C ILE A 126 -1.21 -6.23 -17.12
N ASP A 127 -0.50 -7.33 -17.35
CA ASP A 127 0.29 -8.06 -16.34
C ASP A 127 1.37 -7.18 -15.69
N TYR A 128 1.84 -6.13 -16.36
CA TYR A 128 2.83 -5.18 -15.85
C TYR A 128 2.22 -3.95 -15.15
N ALA A 129 0.92 -3.70 -15.32
CA ALA A 129 0.28 -2.49 -14.78
C ALA A 129 0.46 -2.38 -13.24
N LEU A 130 0.38 -3.51 -12.54
CA LEU A 130 0.52 -3.55 -11.09
C LEU A 130 1.96 -3.29 -10.60
N PRO A 131 3.00 -4.01 -11.07
CA PRO A 131 4.39 -3.63 -10.79
C PRO A 131 4.69 -2.17 -11.13
N GLY A 132 4.21 -1.68 -12.28
CA GLY A 132 4.39 -0.30 -12.71
C GLY A 132 3.80 0.73 -11.74
N MET A 133 2.59 0.49 -11.23
CA MET A 133 1.96 1.35 -10.22
C MET A 133 2.80 1.42 -8.93
N PHE A 134 3.28 0.29 -8.42
CA PHE A 134 4.13 0.29 -7.21
C PHE A 134 5.47 0.97 -7.42
N ILE A 135 6.08 0.83 -8.60
CA ILE A 135 7.29 1.56 -8.96
C ILE A 135 7.02 3.07 -8.96
N CYS A 136 5.90 3.50 -9.54
CA CYS A 136 5.52 4.92 -9.55
C CYS A 136 5.33 5.47 -8.12
N LEU A 137 4.60 4.74 -7.27
CA LEU A 137 4.42 5.09 -5.86
C LEU A 137 5.75 5.13 -5.10
N LEU A 138 6.64 4.17 -5.34
CA LEU A 138 7.97 4.15 -4.74
C LEU A 138 8.74 5.41 -5.14
N VAL A 139 8.78 5.75 -6.43
CA VAL A 139 9.47 6.94 -6.95
C VAL A 139 8.97 8.21 -6.27
N PHE A 140 7.66 8.37 -6.05
CA PHE A 140 7.12 9.53 -5.33
C PHE A 140 7.53 9.60 -3.85
N GLN A 141 7.84 8.46 -3.22
CA GLN A 141 8.33 8.40 -1.84
C GLN A 141 9.84 8.65 -1.72
N LEU A 142 10.60 8.58 -2.82
CA LEU A 142 12.05 8.79 -2.86
C LEU A 142 12.45 10.27 -2.78
N GLN A 143 11.93 10.99 -1.78
CA GLN A 143 12.14 12.44 -1.66
C GLN A 143 13.47 12.82 -1.00
N ASN A 144 14.04 11.96 -0.15
CA ASN A 144 15.29 12.23 0.56
C ASN A 144 16.32 11.12 0.34
N ARG A 145 17.61 11.47 0.46
CA ARG A 145 18.74 10.52 0.36
C ARG A 145 18.58 9.28 1.26
N ILE A 146 18.02 9.46 2.45
CA ILE A 146 17.76 8.36 3.39
C ILE A 146 16.69 7.41 2.85
N PHE A 147 15.61 7.92 2.23
CA PHE A 147 14.58 7.08 1.63
C PHE A 147 15.11 6.32 0.41
N ILE A 148 15.96 6.97 -0.40
CA ILE A 148 16.64 6.33 -1.54
C ILE A 148 17.54 5.19 -1.06
N LEU A 149 18.40 5.44 -0.07
CA LEU A 149 19.27 4.42 0.51
C LEU A 149 18.46 3.25 1.09
N THR A 150 17.37 3.55 1.79
CA THR A 150 16.50 2.51 2.38
C THR A 150 15.83 1.67 1.28
N GLY A 151 15.37 2.30 0.20
CA GLY A 151 14.78 1.60 -0.95
C GLY A 151 15.77 0.70 -1.68
N ILE A 152 17.01 1.17 -1.90
CA ILE A 152 18.08 0.36 -2.51
C ILE A 152 18.42 -0.84 -1.62
N LEU A 153 18.54 -0.64 -0.30
CA LEU A 153 18.78 -1.72 0.65
C LEU A 153 17.65 -2.75 0.62
N ALA A 154 16.39 -2.30 0.59
CA ALA A 154 15.24 -3.19 0.48
C ALA A 154 15.29 -4.04 -0.80
N ALA A 155 15.61 -3.42 -1.94
CA ALA A 155 15.74 -4.12 -3.21
C ALA A 155 16.85 -5.18 -3.17
N LEU A 156 18.03 -4.83 -2.67
CA LEU A 156 19.18 -5.75 -2.58
C LEU A 156 18.90 -6.92 -1.64
N ILE A 157 18.38 -6.65 -0.45
CA ILE A 157 18.04 -7.70 0.52
C ILE A 157 16.98 -8.63 -0.06
N SER A 158 15.96 -8.08 -0.73
CA SER A 158 14.90 -8.86 -1.38
C SER A 158 15.45 -9.82 -2.44
N ILE A 159 16.31 -9.32 -3.35
CA ILE A 159 16.91 -10.12 -4.42
C ILE A 159 17.77 -11.24 -3.85
N VAL A 160 18.67 -10.91 -2.90
CA VAL A 160 19.55 -11.90 -2.29
C VAL A 160 18.72 -12.96 -1.57
N TRP A 161 17.73 -12.56 -0.78
CA TRP A 161 16.88 -13.49 -0.05
C TRP A 161 16.11 -14.43 -0.97
N TYR A 162 15.54 -13.90 -2.06
CA TYR A 162 14.86 -14.70 -3.09
C TYR A 162 15.76 -15.78 -3.71
N LEU A 163 17.05 -15.49 -3.90
CA LEU A 163 18.00 -16.45 -4.49
C LEU A 163 18.39 -17.58 -3.53
N PHE A 164 18.39 -17.34 -2.21
CA PHE A 164 18.88 -18.30 -1.23
C PHE A 164 17.79 -19.06 -0.48
N ILE A 165 16.60 -18.47 -0.30
CA ILE A 165 15.52 -19.05 0.50
C ILE A 165 14.29 -19.26 -0.38
N PRO A 166 13.87 -20.51 -0.59
CA PRO A 166 12.64 -20.81 -1.31
C PRO A 166 11.42 -20.21 -0.62
N GLY A 167 10.49 -19.67 -1.42
CA GLY A 167 9.20 -19.14 -0.96
C GLY A 167 9.19 -17.62 -0.73
N ASP A 168 8.02 -17.09 -0.34
CA ASP A 168 7.73 -15.65 -0.36
C ASP A 168 8.20 -14.89 0.90
N SER A 169 9.04 -15.54 1.73
CA SER A 169 9.55 -14.97 2.98
C SER A 169 10.39 -13.70 2.77
N TYR A 170 10.97 -13.53 1.58
CA TYR A 170 11.76 -12.37 1.20
C TYR A 170 10.99 -11.04 1.30
N ILE A 171 9.66 -11.06 1.09
CA ILE A 171 8.82 -9.85 1.15
C ILE A 171 8.87 -9.24 2.57
N ILE A 172 8.61 -10.07 3.59
CA ILE A 172 8.62 -9.63 4.99
C ILE A 172 10.06 -9.38 5.44
N GLY A 173 10.95 -10.32 5.13
CA GLY A 173 12.34 -10.29 5.55
C GLY A 173 13.08 -9.03 5.08
N ALA A 174 12.96 -8.71 3.79
CA ALA A 174 13.56 -7.50 3.23
C ALA A 174 12.91 -6.23 3.77
N SER A 175 11.58 -6.19 3.89
CA SER A 175 10.86 -5.02 4.40
C SER A 175 11.27 -4.67 5.82
N VAL A 176 11.30 -5.65 6.74
CA VAL A 176 11.65 -5.44 8.15
C VAL A 176 13.13 -5.06 8.28
N SER A 177 14.01 -5.78 7.59
CA SER A 177 15.46 -5.55 7.65
C SER A 177 15.83 -4.17 7.10
N ALA A 178 15.29 -3.81 5.94
CA ALA A 178 15.57 -2.51 5.32
C ALA A 178 14.96 -1.35 6.12
N ALA A 179 13.74 -1.47 6.63
CA ALA A 179 13.13 -0.43 7.47
C ALA A 179 13.94 -0.20 8.75
N THR A 180 14.42 -1.28 9.37
CA THR A 180 15.28 -1.22 10.57
C THR A 180 16.60 -0.51 10.27
N LEU A 181 17.29 -0.91 9.20
CA LEU A 181 18.54 -0.29 8.78
C LEU A 181 18.34 1.20 8.41
N GLY A 182 17.27 1.51 7.68
CA GLY A 182 16.90 2.88 7.31
C GLY A 182 16.65 3.77 8.54
N PHE A 183 16.03 3.23 9.59
CA PHE A 183 15.84 3.93 10.86
C PHE A 183 17.18 4.25 11.54
N PHE A 184 18.10 3.29 11.64
CA PHE A 184 19.42 3.51 12.23
C PHE A 184 20.24 4.56 11.45
N ILE A 185 20.21 4.50 10.11
CA ILE A 185 20.87 5.49 9.24
C ILE A 185 20.30 6.89 9.52
N LYS A 186 18.96 7.01 9.62
CA LYS A 186 18.31 8.29 9.96
C LYS A 186 18.71 8.81 11.34
N GLN A 187 18.77 7.93 12.33
CA GLN A 187 19.13 8.30 13.70
C GLN A 187 20.58 8.76 13.81
N GLN A 188 21.51 8.10 13.11
CA GLN A 188 22.91 8.50 13.07
C GLN A 188 23.11 9.84 12.34
N ALA A 189 22.41 10.05 11.23
CA ALA A 189 22.45 11.32 10.51
C ALA A 189 21.95 12.49 11.37
N ARG A 190 20.89 12.27 12.17
CA ARG A 190 20.33 13.27 13.09
C ARG A 190 21.21 13.54 14.32
N ARG A 191 22.06 12.59 14.73
CA ARG A 191 23.04 12.76 15.83
C ARG A 191 24.30 13.52 15.40
N ARG A 192 24.56 13.64 14.09
CA ARG A 192 25.72 14.36 13.53
C ARG A 192 25.41 15.82 13.15
N GLN A 193 24.15 16.25 13.29
CA GLN A 193 23.69 17.64 13.14
C GLN A 193 23.47 18.23 14.53
#